data_AF-A0A3D5TL56-F1
#
_entry.id   AF-A0A3D5TL56-F1
#
_cell.length_a   1.000
_cell.length_b   1.000
_cell.length_c   1.000
_cell.angle_alpha   90.00
_cell.angle_beta   90.00
_cell.angle_gamma   90.00
#
_symmetry.space_group_name_H-M   'P 1'
#
loop_
_entity.id
_entity.type
_entity.pdbx_description
1 polymer ?
#
loop_
_entity_poly.entity_id
_entity_poly.type
_entity_poly.pdbx_seq_one_letter_code
_entity_poly.pdbx_strand_id
1 'polypeptide(L)'
;MTHADDKKLTLLLRGGLSESEKAKVMEHIAECDECADRMACLTLDMAAVDPPAGMSEEILAAAARENTREKRRQDNLLLYSVRVVAGICAALVMIFSGAFKHISKINDIDMSKLNDKSRSISQSIDESFSEFKQKISDLGGNNNEQKE
;
A
#
# COMPACT_ATOMS: atom_id res chain seq x y z
N MET A 1 45.27 -28.19 -1.08
CA MET A 1 43.81 -28.40 -1.04
C MET A 1 43.42 -29.13 -2.30
N THR A 2 42.45 -30.04 -2.25
CA THR A 2 42.02 -30.81 -3.44
C THR A 2 40.98 -30.00 -4.22
N HIS A 3 41.27 -29.71 -5.48
CA HIS A 3 40.36 -28.96 -6.34
C HIS A 3 39.20 -29.82 -6.88
N ALA A 4 38.12 -29.17 -7.31
CA ALA A 4 37.05 -29.83 -8.06
C ALA A 4 37.53 -30.21 -9.47
N ASP A 5 37.24 -31.44 -9.86
CA ASP A 5 37.47 -31.97 -11.21
C ASP A 5 36.54 -31.30 -12.24
N ASP A 6 37.02 -31.09 -13.46
CA ASP A 6 36.30 -30.40 -14.53
C ASP A 6 35.01 -31.14 -14.93
N LYS A 7 35.01 -32.47 -14.81
CA LYS A 7 33.80 -33.27 -14.99
C LYS A 7 32.73 -32.91 -13.95
N LYS A 8 33.14 -32.67 -12.71
CA LYS A 8 32.23 -32.31 -11.60
C LYS A 8 31.71 -30.88 -11.76
N LEU A 9 32.55 -29.95 -12.20
CA LEU A 9 32.15 -28.58 -12.55
C LEU A 9 31.18 -28.56 -13.75
N THR A 10 31.44 -29.38 -14.77
CA THR A 10 30.52 -29.51 -15.92
C THR A 10 29.16 -30.08 -15.51
N LEU A 11 29.15 -31.08 -14.61
CA LEU A 11 27.91 -31.63 -14.06
C LEU A 11 27.15 -30.60 -13.21
N LEU A 12 27.85 -29.75 -12.46
CA LEU A 12 27.25 -28.63 -11.73
C LEU A 12 26.54 -27.68 -12.69
N LEU A 13 27.23 -27.26 -13.76
CA LEU A 13 26.71 -26.32 -14.76
C LEU A 13 25.50 -26.87 -15.54
N ARG A 14 25.49 -28.17 -15.83
CA ARG A 14 24.39 -28.84 -16.54
C ARG A 14 23.24 -29.30 -15.64
N GLY A 15 23.33 -29.08 -14.32
CA GLY A 15 22.32 -29.53 -13.36
C GLY A 15 22.28 -31.05 -13.13
N GLY A 16 23.38 -31.75 -13.38
CA GLY A 16 23.51 -33.20 -13.24
C GLY A 16 23.97 -33.69 -11.86
N LEU A 17 24.22 -32.78 -10.90
CA LEU A 17 24.58 -33.13 -9.53
C LEU A 17 23.33 -33.21 -8.64
N SER A 18 23.38 -34.06 -7.61
CA SER A 18 22.38 -34.01 -6.54
C SER A 18 22.48 -32.70 -5.74
N GLU A 19 21.41 -32.27 -5.08
CA GLU A 19 21.39 -31.03 -4.28
C GLU A 19 22.48 -31.01 -3.19
N SER A 20 22.76 -32.15 -2.55
CA SER A 20 23.82 -32.25 -1.54
C SER A 20 25.22 -32.09 -2.13
N GLU A 21 25.46 -32.65 -3.32
CA GLU A 21 26.74 -32.53 -4.01
C GLU A 21 26.94 -31.12 -4.56
N LYS A 22 25.88 -30.52 -5.10
CA LYS A 22 25.86 -29.14 -5.56
C LYS A 22 26.25 -28.19 -4.43
N ALA A 23 25.64 -28.32 -3.26
CA ALA A 23 25.96 -27.48 -2.10
C ALA A 23 27.45 -27.57 -1.72
N LYS A 24 28.00 -28.80 -1.63
CA LYS A 24 29.42 -29.02 -1.28
C LYS A 24 30.39 -28.45 -2.31
N VAL A 25 30.07 -28.56 -3.60
CA VAL A 25 30.91 -28.03 -4.67
C VAL A 25 30.84 -26.49 -4.70
N MET A 26 29.65 -25.91 -4.49
CA MET A 26 29.48 -24.47 -4.41
C MET A 26 30.19 -23.85 -3.21
N GLU A 27 30.14 -24.51 -2.04
CA GLU A 27 30.88 -24.09 -0.84
C GLU A 27 32.38 -24.07 -1.10
N HIS A 28 32.91 -25.09 -1.78
CA HIS A 28 34.32 -25.12 -2.17
C HIS A 28 34.68 -24.00 -3.17
N ILE A 29 33.84 -23.75 -4.17
CA ILE A 29 34.07 -22.68 -5.17
C ILE A 29 34.06 -21.30 -4.51
N ALA A 30 33.24 -21.09 -3.49
CA ALA A 30 33.20 -19.82 -2.76
C ALA A 30 34.52 -19.49 -2.04
N GLU A 31 35.33 -20.50 -1.72
CA GLU A 31 36.61 -20.35 -1.03
C GLU A 31 37.83 -20.58 -1.94
N CYS A 32 37.62 -20.94 -3.22
CA CYS A 32 38.68 -21.35 -4.13
C CYS A 32 38.58 -20.61 -5.48
N ASP A 33 39.30 -19.49 -5.59
CA ASP A 33 39.37 -18.65 -6.79
C ASP A 33 39.72 -19.45 -8.05
N GLU A 34 40.63 -20.42 -7.95
CA GLU A 34 41.04 -21.25 -9.09
C GLU A 34 39.88 -22.14 -9.62
N CYS A 35 39.04 -22.65 -8.72
CA CYS A 35 37.85 -23.40 -9.11
C CYS A 35 36.76 -22.47 -9.67
N ALA A 36 36.66 -21.23 -9.17
CA ALA A 36 35.75 -20.21 -9.69
C ALA A 36 36.15 -19.79 -11.12
N ASP A 37 37.44 -19.56 -11.36
CA ASP A 37 37.99 -19.23 -12.68
C ASP A 37 37.77 -20.37 -13.68
N ARG A 38 38.06 -21.62 -13.28
CA ARG A 38 37.78 -22.78 -14.15
C ARG A 38 36.29 -22.93 -14.46
N MET A 39 35.41 -22.72 -13.47
CA MET A 39 33.97 -22.74 -13.71
C MET A 39 33.54 -21.64 -14.69
N ALA A 40 34.10 -20.44 -14.59
CA ALA A 40 33.84 -19.36 -15.53
C ALA A 40 34.28 -19.72 -16.95
N CYS A 41 35.48 -20.28 -17.12
CA CYS A 41 35.97 -20.77 -18.42
C CYS A 41 35.03 -21.82 -19.02
N LEU A 42 34.66 -22.85 -18.25
CA LEU A 42 33.74 -23.90 -18.70
C LEU A 42 32.35 -23.36 -19.04
N THR A 43 31.93 -22.26 -18.42
CA THR A 43 30.64 -21.60 -18.71
C THR A 43 30.68 -20.89 -20.07
N LEU A 44 31.82 -20.31 -20.45
CA LEU A 44 31.98 -19.66 -21.76
C LEU A 44 31.91 -20.66 -22.93
N ASP A 45 32.33 -21.90 -22.69
CA ASP A 45 32.26 -22.98 -23.67
C ASP A 45 30.84 -23.59 -23.81
N MET A 46 29.89 -23.20 -22.95
CA MET A 46 28.50 -23.60 -23.10
C MET A 46 27.81 -22.74 -24.16
N ALA A 47 27.13 -23.40 -25.09
CA ALA A 47 26.35 -22.71 -26.12
C ALA A 47 25.32 -21.79 -25.48
N ALA A 48 25.44 -20.49 -25.75
CA ALA A 48 24.41 -19.52 -25.39
C ALA A 48 23.12 -19.89 -26.12
N VAL A 49 22.08 -20.18 -25.36
CA VAL A 49 20.74 -20.42 -25.90
C VAL A 49 19.98 -19.12 -25.84
N ASP A 50 19.39 -18.71 -26.97
CA ASP A 50 18.54 -17.53 -26.99
C ASP A 50 17.35 -17.73 -26.05
N PRO A 51 17.05 -16.74 -25.19
CA PRO A 51 15.87 -16.83 -24.34
C PRO A 51 14.60 -16.87 -25.20
N PRO A 52 13.53 -17.56 -24.74
CA PRO A 52 12.24 -17.53 -25.41
C PRO A 52 11.75 -16.09 -25.65
N ALA A 53 11.13 -15.86 -26.81
CA ALA A 53 10.52 -14.57 -27.12
C ALA A 53 9.50 -14.16 -26.04
N GLY A 54 9.53 -12.90 -25.59
CA GLY A 54 8.64 -12.42 -24.53
C GLY A 54 9.24 -12.45 -23.11
N MET A 55 10.30 -13.25 -22.88
CA MET A 55 10.85 -13.46 -21.53
C MET A 55 11.41 -12.16 -20.91
N SER A 56 12.02 -11.30 -21.72
CA SER A 56 12.56 -10.03 -21.23
C SER A 56 11.46 -9.08 -20.76
N GLU A 57 10.36 -8.97 -21.52
CA GLU A 57 9.21 -8.15 -21.12
C GLU A 57 8.53 -8.70 -19.85
N GLU A 58 8.43 -10.03 -19.71
CA GLU A 58 7.86 -10.66 -18.51
C GLU A 58 8.72 -10.44 -17.26
N ILE A 59 10.04 -10.58 -17.37
CA ILE A 59 10.98 -10.31 -16.26
C ILE A 59 10.89 -8.83 -15.86
N LEU A 60 10.91 -7.91 -16.83
CA LEU A 60 10.79 -6.47 -16.55
C LEU A 60 9.44 -6.13 -15.91
N ALA A 61 8.35 -6.73 -16.38
CA ALA A 61 7.03 -6.55 -15.79
C ALA A 61 6.97 -7.10 -14.36
N ALA A 62 7.60 -8.24 -14.07
CA ALA A 62 7.68 -8.82 -12.74
C ALA A 62 8.50 -7.92 -11.79
N ALA A 63 9.66 -7.45 -12.23
CA ALA A 63 10.50 -6.53 -11.45
C ALA A 63 9.80 -5.19 -11.16
N ALA A 64 9.07 -4.64 -12.13
CA ALA A 64 8.28 -3.42 -11.94
C ALA A 64 7.15 -3.60 -10.91
N ARG A 65 6.53 -4.78 -10.86
CA ARG A 65 5.50 -5.12 -9.87
C ARG A 65 6.06 -5.24 -8.45
N GLU A 66 7.31 -5.66 -8.30
CA GLU A 66 7.96 -5.73 -6.98
C GLU A 66 8.25 -4.33 -6.42
N ASN A 67 8.80 -3.43 -7.23
CA ASN A 67 9.05 -2.04 -6.86
C ASN A 67 7.77 -1.29 -6.42
N THR A 68 6.65 -1.55 -7.10
CA THR A 68 5.35 -0.94 -6.74
C THR A 68 4.76 -1.50 -5.44
N ARG A 69 5.02 -2.78 -5.13
CA ARG A 69 4.63 -3.40 -3.86
C ARG A 69 5.40 -2.82 -2.68
N GLU A 70 6.69 -2.56 -2.85
CA GLU A 70 7.54 -1.95 -1.83
C GLU A 70 7.17 -0.47 -1.61
N LYS A 71 6.94 0.28 -2.68
CA LYS A 71 6.44 1.66 -2.62
C LYS A 71 5.09 1.77 -1.88
N ARG A 72 4.13 0.87 -2.17
CA ARG A 72 2.86 0.82 -1.42
C ARG A 72 3.05 0.55 0.08
N ARG A 73 4.04 -0.25 0.48
CA ARG A 73 4.33 -0.48 1.90
C ARG A 73 4.87 0.78 2.57
N GLN A 74 5.76 1.50 1.89
CA GLN A 74 6.32 2.75 2.38
C GLN A 74 5.25 3.85 2.51
N ASP A 75 4.39 4.00 1.49
CA ASP A 75 3.30 4.99 1.49
C ASP A 75 2.30 4.74 2.63
N ASN A 76 1.99 3.48 2.94
CA ASN A 76 1.14 3.14 4.08
C ASN A 76 1.77 3.58 5.41
N LEU A 77 3.07 3.37 5.61
CA LEU A 77 3.77 3.81 6.83
C LEU A 77 3.78 5.33 6.97
N LEU A 78 3.95 6.07 5.87
CA LEU A 78 3.91 7.53 5.85
C LEU A 78 2.48 8.07 6.12
N LEU A 79 1.44 7.43 5.58
CA LEU A 79 0.05 7.81 5.87
C LEU A 79 -0.30 7.66 7.35
N TYR A 80 0.22 6.62 8.02
CA TYR A 80 0.03 6.44 9.46
C TYR A 80 0.73 7.52 10.28
N SER A 81 1.98 7.87 9.95
CA SER A 81 2.72 8.91 10.69
C SER A 81 2.11 10.30 10.51
N VAL A 82 1.68 10.66 9.28
CA VAL A 82 1.03 11.94 9.00
C VAL A 82 -0.28 12.10 9.77
N ARG A 83 -1.10 11.04 9.88
CA ARG A 83 -2.36 11.09 10.66
C ARG A 83 -2.11 11.34 12.14
N VAL A 84 -1.09 10.70 12.73
CA VAL A 84 -0.73 10.90 14.13
C VAL A 84 -0.26 12.33 14.38
N VAL A 85 0.63 12.84 13.52
CA VAL A 85 1.14 14.22 13.63
C VAL A 85 0.01 15.24 13.46
N ALA A 86 -0.89 15.04 12.50
CA ALA A 86 -2.05 15.92 12.30
C ALA A 86 -2.96 15.96 13.54
N GLY A 87 -3.20 14.81 14.19
CA GLY A 87 -3.97 14.72 15.44
C GLY A 87 -3.31 15.46 16.60
N ILE A 88 -2.00 15.32 16.76
CA ILE A 88 -1.21 16.03 17.80
C ILE A 88 -1.27 17.54 17.54
N CYS A 89 -1.03 17.99 16.31
CA CYS A 89 -1.11 19.42 15.96
C CYS A 89 -2.50 19.99 16.22
N ALA A 90 -3.57 19.28 15.86
CA ALA A 90 -4.94 19.69 16.14
C ALA A 90 -5.21 19.81 17.65
N ALA A 91 -4.75 18.86 18.45
CA ALA A 91 -4.86 18.91 19.91
C ALA A 91 -4.09 20.09 20.51
N LEU A 92 -2.87 20.34 20.05
CA LEU A 92 -2.06 21.48 20.48
C LEU A 92 -2.75 22.80 20.15
N VAL A 93 -3.29 22.96 18.93
CA VAL A 93 -4.07 24.15 18.56
C VAL A 93 -5.29 24.32 19.47
N MET A 94 -6.04 23.27 19.77
CA MET A 94 -7.18 23.37 20.71
C MET A 94 -6.76 23.79 22.12
N ILE A 95 -5.61 23.32 22.61
CA ILE A 95 -5.06 23.67 23.92
C ILE A 95 -4.58 25.13 23.94
N PHE A 96 -3.79 25.55 22.95
CA PHE A 96 -3.17 26.89 22.92
C PHE A 96 -4.12 28.00 22.46
N SER A 97 -5.10 27.73 21.60
CA SER A 97 -6.10 28.72 21.18
C SER A 97 -7.16 29.02 22.25
N GLY A 98 -7.06 28.42 23.45
CA GLY A 98 -7.97 28.72 24.55
C GLY A 98 -9.40 28.20 24.34
N ALA A 99 -9.61 27.25 23.42
CA ALA A 99 -10.91 26.57 23.29
C ALA A 99 -11.32 25.90 24.62
N PHE A 100 -10.35 25.42 25.40
CA PHE A 100 -10.59 24.94 26.77
C PHE A 100 -11.08 26.03 27.74
N LYS A 101 -10.65 27.29 27.60
CA LYS A 101 -11.21 28.39 28.42
C LYS A 101 -12.66 28.68 28.05
N HIS A 102 -13.03 28.53 26.78
CA HIS A 102 -14.42 28.70 26.33
C HIS A 102 -15.31 27.51 26.77
N ILE A 103 -14.80 26.28 26.72
CA ILE A 103 -15.52 25.07 27.16
C ILE A 103 -15.64 25.02 28.70
N SER A 104 -14.60 25.42 29.43
CA SER A 104 -14.66 25.53 30.89
C SER A 104 -15.65 26.61 31.36
N LYS A 105 -15.79 27.71 30.59
CA LYS A 105 -16.87 28.71 30.80
C LYS A 105 -18.26 28.20 30.41
N ILE A 106 -18.37 27.26 29.45
CA ILE A 106 -19.64 26.65 29.04
C ILE A 106 -20.16 25.65 30.08
N ASN A 107 -19.29 25.06 30.90
CA ASN A 107 -19.74 24.17 32.00
C ASN A 107 -20.46 24.92 33.13
N ASP A 108 -20.41 26.26 33.11
CA ASP A 108 -21.12 27.18 34.02
C ASP A 108 -22.31 27.90 33.32
N ILE A 109 -22.59 27.55 32.05
CA ILE A 109 -23.75 28.09 31.33
C ILE A 109 -24.93 27.17 31.61
N ASP A 110 -25.89 27.71 32.36
CA ASP A 110 -27.22 27.16 32.61
C ASP A 110 -27.77 26.39 31.39
N MET A 111 -27.78 25.05 31.53
CA MET A 111 -28.23 24.06 30.54
C MET A 111 -29.69 24.27 30.10
N SER A 112 -30.48 25.08 30.82
CA SER A 112 -31.84 25.44 30.42
C SER A 112 -31.89 26.21 29.08
N LYS A 113 -30.88 27.03 28.78
CA LYS A 113 -30.88 27.91 27.60
C LYS A 113 -30.47 27.22 26.29
N LEU A 114 -29.76 26.08 26.38
CA LEU A 114 -29.38 25.25 25.23
C LEU A 114 -30.52 24.35 24.75
N ASN A 115 -31.46 24.01 25.63
CA ASN A 115 -32.66 23.23 25.28
C ASN A 115 -33.60 24.04 24.39
N ASP A 116 -33.80 25.32 24.67
CA ASP A 116 -34.66 26.20 23.86
C ASP A 116 -34.13 26.41 22.44
N LYS A 117 -32.80 26.57 22.30
CA LYS A 117 -32.16 26.72 20.98
C LYS A 117 -32.20 25.42 20.18
N SER A 118 -32.02 24.27 20.83
CA SER A 118 -32.11 22.95 20.17
C SER A 118 -33.55 22.62 19.74
N ARG A 119 -34.55 23.04 20.53
CA ARG A 119 -35.98 22.89 20.18
C ARG A 119 -36.37 23.77 18.99
N SER A 120 -35.90 25.02 18.96
CA SER A 120 -36.10 25.94 17.83
C SER A 120 -35.44 25.44 16.54
N ILE A 121 -34.23 24.90 16.61
CA ILE A 121 -33.54 24.32 15.45
C ILE A 121 -34.27 23.06 14.95
N SER A 122 -34.76 22.21 15.86
CA SER A 122 -35.48 21.00 15.47
C SER A 122 -36.82 21.31 14.77
N GLN A 123 -37.53 22.35 15.23
CA GLN A 123 -38.76 22.82 14.58
C GLN A 123 -38.49 23.38 13.18
N SER A 124 -37.43 24.18 13.02
CA SER A 124 -37.06 24.75 11.71
C SER A 124 -36.66 23.69 10.69
N ILE A 125 -36.03 22.59 11.13
CA ILE A 125 -35.66 21.47 10.26
C ILE A 125 -36.90 20.68 9.82
N ASP A 126 -37.84 20.42 10.73
CA ASP A 126 -39.08 19.68 10.41
C ASP A 126 -39.97 20.46 9.42
N GLU A 127 -40.05 21.78 9.63
CA GLU A 127 -40.77 22.70 8.74
C GLU A 127 -40.14 22.72 7.33
N SER A 128 -38.81 22.80 7.26
CA SER A 128 -38.06 22.73 5.99
C SER A 128 -38.26 21.39 5.26
N PHE A 129 -38.40 20.29 6.00
CA PHE A 129 -38.62 18.96 5.43
C PHE A 129 -40.04 18.78 4.91
N SER A 130 -41.02 19.38 5.60
CA SER A 130 -42.42 19.41 5.16
C SER A 130 -42.59 20.21 3.87
N GLU A 131 -41.94 21.39 3.78
CA GLU A 131 -41.95 22.24 2.60
C GLU A 131 -41.27 21.56 1.41
N PHE A 132 -40.15 20.87 1.65
CA PHE A 132 -39.47 20.08 0.63
C PHE A 132 -40.33 18.91 0.13
N LYS A 133 -40.99 18.17 1.03
CA LYS A 133 -41.92 17.09 0.64
C LYS A 133 -43.07 17.61 -0.19
N GLN A 134 -43.65 18.74 0.17
CA GLN A 134 -44.75 19.34 -0.58
C GLN A 134 -44.28 19.79 -1.97
N LYS A 135 -43.10 20.38 -2.07
CA LYS A 135 -42.49 20.78 -3.35
C LYS A 135 -42.15 19.59 -4.26
N ILE A 136 -41.73 18.46 -3.69
CA ILE A 136 -41.53 17.21 -4.43
C ILE A 136 -42.87 16.59 -4.85
N SER A 137 -43.89 16.66 -4.01
CA SER A 137 -45.24 16.19 -4.35
C SER A 137 -45.84 16.99 -5.51
N ASP A 138 -45.68 18.31 -5.49
CA ASP A 138 -46.15 19.20 -6.55
C ASP A 138 -45.35 19.03 -7.86
N LEU A 139 -44.04 18.74 -7.78
CA LEU A 139 -43.24 18.37 -8.96
C LEU A 139 -43.56 16.96 -9.50
N GLY A 140 -43.94 16.03 -8.62
CA GLY A 140 -44.30 14.65 -8.95
C GLY A 140 -45.68 14.51 -9.57
N GLY A 141 -46.61 15.44 -9.28
CA GLY A 141 -47.96 15.47 -9.86
C GLY A 141 -47.99 15.89 -11.33
N ASN A 142 -47.06 16.73 -11.78
CA ASN A 142 -47.11 17.32 -13.12
C ASN A 142 -46.53 16.44 -14.25
N ASN A 143 -45.92 15.29 -13.93
CA ASN A 143 -45.30 14.41 -14.93
C ASN A 143 -46.20 13.26 -15.42
N ASN A 144 -47.45 13.18 -14.94
CA ASN A 144 -48.40 12.12 -15.33
C ASN A 144 -49.56 12.60 -16.24
N GLU A 145 -49.56 13.85 -16.74
CA GLU A 145 -50.64 14.36 -17.63
C GLU A 145 -50.19 14.75 -19.05
N GLN A 146 -49.02 14.28 -19.51
CA GLN A 146 -48.66 14.36 -20.95
C GLN A 146 -48.32 12.99 -21.51
N LYS A 147 -49.34 12.13 -21.55
CA LYS A 147 -49.38 10.98 -22.47
C LYS A 147 -50.83 10.58 -22.77
N GLU A 148 -51.48 11.39 -23.60
CA GLU A 148 -52.46 10.93 -24.58
C GLU A 148 -52.30 11.72 -25.88
#